data_AF-A0A8H6QD53-F1
#
_entry.id   AF-A0A8H6QD53-F1
#
_cell.length_a   1.000
_cell.length_b   1.000
_cell.length_c   1.000
_cell.angle_alpha   90.00
_cell.angle_beta   90.00
_cell.angle_gamma   90.00
#
_symmetry.space_group_name_H-M   'P 1'
#
loop_
_entity.id
_entity.type
_entity.pdbx_description
1 polymer ?
#
loop_
_entity_poly.entity_id
_entity_poly.type
_entity_poly.pdbx_seq_one_letter_code
_entity_poly.pdbx_strand_id
1 'polypeptide(L)'
;MASSTRSSAFQSLLRGRSSLARTPQRRWAQVHDVRFLATHHDPNHILDRYKSKLDRKAKEEGHGSVESLKEAYKDKIQGFRRNAATPLTPEPTTPPSSPKSFSAANPPPPPTPPPSPKAAAAAAKSSPSPRRR
;
A
#
# COMPACT_ATOMS: atom_id res chain seq x y z
N MET A 1 55.28 -30.53 -35.11
CA MET A 1 54.05 -30.99 -34.43
C MET A 1 54.41 -31.27 -32.97
N ALA A 2 54.15 -30.33 -32.06
CA ALA A 2 54.24 -30.57 -30.62
C ALA A 2 53.15 -29.72 -29.94
N SER A 3 52.14 -30.40 -29.39
CA SER A 3 50.94 -29.80 -28.81
C SER A 3 51.22 -29.36 -27.36
N SER A 4 51.03 -28.07 -27.07
CA SER A 4 51.07 -27.54 -25.70
C SER A 4 49.65 -27.50 -25.14
N THR A 5 49.35 -28.38 -24.19
CA THR A 5 48.04 -28.44 -23.52
C THR A 5 47.96 -27.34 -22.46
N ARG A 6 46.94 -26.48 -22.60
CA ARG A 6 46.61 -25.42 -21.64
C ARG A 6 45.98 -26.04 -20.40
N SER A 7 46.74 -26.17 -19.32
CA SER A 7 46.22 -26.51 -18.00
C SER A 7 45.51 -25.31 -17.38
N SER A 8 44.25 -25.10 -17.73
CA SER A 8 43.35 -24.18 -17.02
C SER A 8 42.17 -24.99 -16.49
N ALA A 9 42.19 -25.29 -15.19
CA ALA A 9 41.00 -25.33 -14.32
C ALA A 9 41.22 -26.20 -13.08
N PHE A 10 41.93 -25.72 -12.06
CA PHE A 10 41.81 -26.30 -10.70
C PHE A 10 42.05 -25.27 -9.58
N GLN A 11 41.60 -24.02 -9.74
CA GLN A 11 41.70 -23.00 -8.67
C GLN A 11 40.35 -22.62 -8.02
N SER A 12 39.22 -23.19 -8.45
CA SER A 12 37.91 -22.75 -7.92
C SER A 12 37.43 -23.49 -6.67
N LEU A 13 38.17 -24.46 -6.15
CA LEU A 13 37.67 -25.36 -5.09
C LEU A 13 38.00 -24.92 -3.65
N LEU A 14 38.75 -23.84 -3.42
CA LEU A 14 39.07 -23.37 -2.06
C LEU A 14 38.30 -22.11 -1.63
N ARG A 15 37.40 -21.56 -2.45
CA ARG A 15 36.59 -20.39 -2.06
C ARG A 15 35.31 -20.78 -1.30
N GLY A 16 35.43 -21.74 -0.38
CA GLY A 16 34.34 -22.20 0.46
C GLY A 16 34.83 -22.42 1.87
N ARG A 17 34.79 -21.36 2.70
CA ARG A 17 34.61 -21.39 4.18
C ARG A 17 34.94 -20.03 4.79
N SER A 18 34.07 -19.05 4.53
CA SER A 18 33.81 -18.02 5.53
C SER A 18 32.32 -17.68 5.46
N SER A 19 31.48 -18.64 5.85
CA SER A 19 30.15 -18.31 6.37
C SER A 19 30.33 -17.66 7.75
N LEU A 20 31.09 -16.56 7.82
CA LEU A 20 31.05 -15.68 8.97
C LEU A 20 29.60 -15.27 9.11
N ALA A 21 29.04 -15.57 10.28
CA ALA A 21 27.65 -15.43 10.64
C ALA A 21 27.00 -14.24 9.92
N ARG A 22 26.30 -14.53 8.81
CA ARG A 22 25.46 -13.53 8.16
C ARG A 22 24.26 -13.36 9.07
N THR A 23 24.38 -12.44 10.03
CA THR A 23 23.21 -11.93 10.75
C THR A 23 22.18 -11.54 9.69
N PRO A 24 20.92 -12.02 9.79
CA PRO A 24 19.91 -11.64 8.83
C PRO A 24 19.76 -10.12 8.88
N GLN A 25 20.08 -9.44 7.78
CA GLN A 25 19.91 -8.00 7.67
C GLN A 25 18.41 -7.69 7.67
N ARG A 26 17.89 -7.24 8.80
CA ARG A 26 16.50 -6.81 8.93
C ARG A 26 16.28 -5.59 8.02
N ARG A 27 15.40 -5.75 7.03
CA ARG A 27 14.96 -4.65 6.16
C ARG A 27 13.72 -4.02 6.76
N TRP A 28 13.89 -2.85 7.38
CA TRP A 28 12.80 -2.02 7.82
C TRP A 28 12.38 -1.17 6.63
N ALA A 29 11.18 -1.38 6.11
CA ALA A 29 10.61 -0.56 5.07
C ALA A 29 9.28 -0.03 5.60
N GLN A 30 9.09 1.29 5.54
CA GLN A 30 7.79 1.88 5.79
C GLN A 30 7.01 1.85 4.48
N VAL A 31 5.89 1.12 4.48
CA VAL A 31 4.95 1.13 3.36
C VAL A 31 4.09 2.36 3.51
N HIS A 32 4.31 3.36 2.67
CA HIS A 32 3.39 4.48 2.54
C HIS A 32 2.35 4.15 1.49
N ASP A 33 1.09 4.43 1.79
CA ASP A 33 0.04 4.36 0.77
C ASP A 33 0.32 5.46 -0.26
N VAL A 34 0.45 5.02 -1.52
CA VAL A 34 0.81 5.84 -2.68
C VAL A 34 -0.12 7.04 -2.79
N ARG A 35 -1.37 6.92 -2.36
CA ARG A 35 -2.33 8.02 -2.39
C ARG A 35 -1.80 9.24 -1.65
N PHE A 36 -1.26 9.08 -0.44
CA PHE A 36 -0.76 10.22 0.36
C PHE A 36 0.55 10.83 -0.16
N LEU A 37 1.32 10.08 -0.96
CA LEU A 37 2.53 10.55 -1.64
C LEU A 37 2.21 11.26 -2.96
N ALA A 38 1.32 10.67 -3.76
CA ALA A 38 0.90 11.22 -5.04
C ALA A 38 0.02 12.46 -4.89
N THR A 39 -0.77 12.54 -3.81
CA THR A 39 -1.64 13.69 -3.52
C THR A 39 -1.05 14.66 -2.51
N HIS A 40 0.28 14.75 -2.42
CA HIS A 40 0.96 15.91 -1.81
C HIS A 40 0.76 17.16 -2.69
N HIS A 41 -0.50 17.58 -2.87
CA HIS A 41 -0.80 18.95 -3.16
C HIS A 41 -0.51 19.77 -1.91
N ASP A 42 0.05 20.96 -2.08
CA ASP A 42 0.23 21.89 -0.97
C ASP A 42 -1.08 22.01 -0.20
N PRO A 43 -1.10 21.71 1.12
CA PRO A 43 -2.33 21.72 1.90
C PRO A 43 -3.02 23.09 1.83
N ASN A 44 -2.24 24.15 1.69
CA ASN A 44 -2.73 25.52 1.52
C ASN A 44 -3.57 25.69 0.24
N HIS A 45 -3.16 25.09 -0.88
CA HIS A 45 -3.91 25.15 -2.14
C HIS A 45 -5.29 24.48 -2.01
N ILE A 46 -5.37 23.38 -1.24
CA ILE A 46 -6.65 22.73 -0.96
C ILE A 46 -7.54 23.64 -0.12
N LEU A 47 -7.01 24.25 0.94
CA LEU A 47 -7.75 25.18 1.80
C LEU A 47 -8.30 26.37 1.00
N ASP A 48 -7.48 26.96 0.12
CA ASP A 48 -7.90 28.10 -0.68
C ASP A 48 -8.99 27.72 -1.70
N ARG A 49 -8.90 26.53 -2.32
CA ARG A 49 -9.98 26.01 -3.16
C ARG A 49 -11.28 25.81 -2.38
N TYR A 50 -11.22 25.35 -1.13
CA TYR A 50 -12.41 25.20 -0.30
C TYR A 50 -13.00 26.53 0.15
N LYS A 51 -12.17 27.53 0.51
CA LYS A 51 -12.63 28.89 0.80
C LYS A 51 -13.40 29.48 -0.40
N SER A 52 -12.81 29.41 -1.59
CA SER A 52 -13.45 29.88 -2.83
C SER A 52 -14.79 29.20 -3.09
N LYS A 53 -14.90 27.90 -2.83
CA LYS A 53 -16.19 27.18 -2.95
C LYS A 53 -17.23 27.66 -1.95
N LEU A 54 -16.83 27.92 -0.71
CA LEU A 54 -17.72 28.46 0.32
C LEU A 54 -18.17 29.88 -0.02
N ASP A 55 -17.28 30.73 -0.51
CA ASP A 55 -17.61 32.08 -0.98
C ASP A 55 -18.62 32.03 -2.14
N ARG A 56 -18.40 31.14 -3.10
CA ARG A 56 -19.33 30.95 -4.23
C ARG A 56 -20.69 30.50 -3.73
N LYS A 57 -20.73 29.52 -2.83
CA LYS A 57 -21.96 29.02 -2.24
C LYS A 57 -22.71 30.09 -1.45
N ALA A 58 -21.99 30.90 -0.66
CA ALA A 58 -22.59 32.00 0.08
C ALA A 58 -23.28 32.99 -0.86
N LYS A 59 -22.63 33.35 -1.98
CA LYS A 59 -23.23 34.22 -3.00
C LYS A 59 -24.44 33.58 -3.70
N GLU A 60 -24.36 32.30 -4.04
CA GLU A 60 -25.47 31.55 -4.67
C GLU A 60 -26.71 31.50 -3.77
N GLU A 61 -26.52 31.37 -2.46
CA GLU A 61 -27.61 31.32 -1.46
C GLU A 61 -28.00 32.70 -0.92
N GLY A 62 -27.32 33.78 -1.35
CA GLY A 62 -27.63 35.15 -0.93
C GLY A 62 -27.07 35.57 0.43
N HIS A 63 -26.13 34.81 0.99
CA HIS A 63 -25.41 35.16 2.21
C HIS A 63 -24.27 36.16 1.92
N GLY A 64 -24.17 37.20 2.75
CA GLY A 64 -23.15 38.26 2.59
C GLY A 64 -21.72 37.83 2.94
N SER A 65 -21.56 36.76 3.72
CA SER A 65 -20.25 36.20 4.07
C SER A 65 -20.34 34.69 4.37
N VAL A 66 -19.17 34.04 4.44
CA VAL A 66 -19.06 32.62 4.81
C VAL A 66 -19.50 32.36 6.25
N GLU A 67 -19.32 33.33 7.15
CA GLU A 67 -19.80 33.26 8.53
C GLU A 67 -21.33 33.19 8.58
N SER A 68 -22.01 34.02 7.79
CA SER A 68 -23.48 33.99 7.69
C SER A 68 -23.98 32.65 7.14
N LEU A 69 -23.33 32.10 6.11
CA LEU A 69 -23.62 30.76 5.59
C LEU A 69 -23.42 29.68 6.68
N LYS A 70 -22.34 29.80 7.46
CA LYS A 70 -22.05 28.85 8.55
C LYS A 70 -23.09 28.92 9.66
N GLU A 71 -23.58 30.12 10.00
CA GLU A 71 -24.64 30.31 10.98
C GLU A 71 -25.95 29.70 10.50
N ALA A 72 -26.32 29.91 9.23
CA ALA A 72 -27.52 29.32 8.63
C ALA A 72 -27.51 27.78 8.68
N TYR A 73 -26.33 27.16 8.54
CA TYR A 73 -26.16 25.70 8.58
C TYR A 73 -25.73 25.13 9.94
N LYS A 74 -25.71 25.94 11.00
CA LYS A 74 -25.17 25.56 12.31
C LYS A 74 -25.77 24.26 12.85
N ASP A 75 -27.09 24.12 12.80
CA ASP A 75 -27.79 22.95 13.34
C ASP A 75 -27.48 21.68 12.55
N LYS A 76 -27.40 21.80 11.22
CA LYS A 76 -27.02 20.70 10.34
C LYS A 76 -25.58 20.25 10.61
N ILE A 77 -24.67 21.21 10.83
CA ILE A 77 -23.27 20.93 11.19
C ILE A 77 -23.20 20.21 12.54
N GLN A 78 -23.97 20.65 13.54
CA GLN A 78 -24.04 19.96 14.83
C GLN A 78 -24.58 18.53 14.69
N GLY A 79 -25.60 18.31 13.86
CA GLY A 79 -26.11 16.98 13.54
C GLY A 79 -25.03 16.08 12.94
N PHE A 80 -24.28 16.57 11.94
CA PHE A 80 -23.17 15.80 11.37
C PHE A 80 -22.06 15.50 12.37
N ARG A 81 -21.72 16.44 13.25
CA ARG A 81 -20.72 16.22 14.31
C ARG A 81 -21.15 15.12 15.28
N ARG A 82 -22.41 15.12 15.71
CA ARG A 82 -22.96 14.08 16.59
C ARG A 82 -22.96 12.71 15.92
N ASN A 83 -23.33 12.66 14.64
CA ASN A 83 -23.37 11.39 13.88
C ASN A 83 -21.97 10.85 13.55
N ALA A 84 -20.99 11.72 13.31
CA ALA A 84 -19.61 11.33 13.06
C ALA A 84 -18.85 10.94 14.34
N ALA A 85 -19.35 11.32 15.51
CA ALA A 85 -18.81 10.91 16.80
C ALA A 85 -19.17 9.43 17.11
N THR A 86 -18.58 8.51 16.35
CA THR A 86 -18.55 7.09 16.72
C THR A 86 -17.58 6.87 17.88
N PRO A 87 -17.87 5.96 18.83
CA PRO A 87 -17.12 5.78 20.09
C PRO A 87 -15.63 5.38 19.93
N LEU A 88 -15.17 5.11 18.70
CA LEU A 88 -13.77 4.77 18.39
C LEU A 88 -12.87 6.00 18.21
N THR A 89 -13.42 7.23 18.22
CA THR A 89 -12.61 8.46 18.16
C THR A 89 -13.13 9.43 19.22
N PRO A 90 -12.55 9.46 20.43
CA PRO A 90 -12.87 10.49 21.40
C PRO A 90 -12.48 11.87 20.86
N GLU A 91 -13.27 12.89 21.18
CA GLU A 91 -12.91 14.28 20.91
C GLU A 91 -11.50 14.59 21.44
N PRO A 92 -10.66 15.33 20.70
CA PRO A 92 -9.37 15.78 21.20
C PRO A 92 -9.59 16.93 22.17
N THR A 93 -9.89 16.64 23.43
CA THR A 93 -9.93 17.65 24.52
C THR A 93 -8.53 17.94 25.08
N THR A 94 -7.44 17.44 24.48
CA THR A 94 -6.07 17.65 24.97
C THR A 94 -5.05 17.82 23.83
N PRO A 95 -4.00 18.65 24.03
CA PRO A 95 -2.99 18.90 23.00
C PRO A 95 -2.23 17.61 22.64
N PRO A 96 -1.84 17.43 21.36
CA PRO A 96 -1.31 16.17 20.88
C PRO A 96 0.12 15.97 21.37
N SER A 97 0.29 15.21 22.45
CA SER A 97 1.57 14.59 22.76
C SER A 97 1.47 13.08 22.52
N SER A 98 2.39 12.59 21.71
CA SER A 98 2.72 11.20 21.35
C SER A 98 1.82 10.47 20.34
N PRO A 99 2.41 9.90 19.25
CA PRO A 99 1.69 9.08 18.29
C PRO A 99 1.44 7.69 18.89
N LYS A 100 0.17 7.30 19.01
CA LYS A 100 -0.21 5.93 19.36
C LYS A 100 0.02 5.02 18.15
N SER A 101 0.80 3.97 18.35
CA SER A 101 1.06 2.89 17.40
C SER A 101 -0.22 2.11 17.12
N PHE A 102 -0.71 2.14 15.88
CA PHE A 102 -1.79 1.26 15.42
C PHE A 102 -1.25 -0.17 15.23
N SER A 103 -1.88 -1.14 15.90
CA SER A 103 -1.58 -2.56 15.71
C SER A 103 -2.16 -3.04 14.38
N ALA A 104 -1.30 -3.59 13.52
CA ALA A 104 -1.66 -4.05 12.18
C ALA A 104 -2.50 -5.33 12.24
N ALA A 105 -3.75 -5.25 11.80
CA ALA A 105 -4.51 -6.44 11.41
C ALA A 105 -4.03 -6.90 10.03
N ASN A 106 -3.65 -8.18 9.91
CA ASN A 106 -3.21 -8.76 8.64
C ASN A 106 -4.37 -8.86 7.64
N PRO A 107 -4.20 -8.42 6.38
CA PRO A 107 -5.20 -8.64 5.33
C PRO A 107 -5.24 -10.12 4.88
N PRO A 108 -6.38 -10.59 4.36
CA PRO A 108 -6.52 -11.96 3.83
C PRO A 108 -5.65 -12.17 2.58
N PRO A 109 -5.26 -13.43 2.28
CA PRO A 109 -4.44 -13.76 1.12
C PRO A 109 -5.19 -13.53 -0.22
N PRO A 110 -4.47 -13.20 -1.30
CA PRO A 110 -5.06 -13.02 -2.62
C PRO A 110 -5.53 -14.35 -3.26
N PRO A 111 -6.51 -14.32 -4.18
CA PRO A 111 -7.00 -15.51 -4.87
C PRO A 111 -5.98 -16.08 -5.87
N THR A 112 -6.03 -17.39 -6.09
CA THR A 112 -5.15 -18.13 -7.01
C THR A 112 -5.51 -17.90 -8.49
N PRO A 113 -4.51 -17.75 -9.39
CA PRO A 113 -4.75 -17.57 -10.83
C PRO A 113 -5.10 -18.91 -11.54
N PRO A 114 -5.88 -18.86 -12.65
CA PRO A 114 -6.27 -20.04 -13.41
C PRO A 114 -5.11 -20.66 -14.24
N PRO A 115 -5.17 -21.97 -14.54
CA PRO A 115 -4.11 -22.66 -15.28
C PRO A 115 -4.07 -22.23 -16.75
N SER A 116 -2.86 -21.90 -17.22
CA SER A 116 -2.60 -21.51 -18.62
C SER A 116 -2.56 -22.74 -19.55
N PRO A 117 -3.02 -22.63 -20.81
CA PRO A 117 -3.19 -23.75 -21.74
C PRO A 117 -1.90 -24.44 -22.25
N LYS A 118 -0.70 -24.01 -21.82
CA LYS A 118 0.58 -24.56 -22.29
C LYS A 118 0.96 -25.91 -21.65
N ALA A 119 0.24 -26.40 -20.65
CA ALA A 119 0.57 -27.67 -19.96
C ALA A 119 -0.07 -28.92 -20.60
N ALA A 120 -1.06 -28.78 -21.50
CA ALA A 120 -1.80 -29.94 -22.04
C ALA A 120 -1.00 -30.79 -23.04
N ALA A 121 0.05 -30.25 -23.68
CA ALA A 121 0.82 -30.96 -24.70
C ALA A 121 1.83 -31.98 -24.12
N ALA A 122 2.13 -31.93 -22.81
CA ALA A 122 3.09 -32.84 -22.17
C ALA A 122 2.46 -34.15 -21.69
N ALA A 123 1.13 -34.23 -21.55
CA ALA A 123 0.44 -35.40 -20.98
C ALA A 123 0.11 -36.50 -22.00
N ALA A 124 0.23 -36.25 -23.31
CA ALA A 124 -0.15 -37.20 -24.35
C ALA A 124 0.93 -38.23 -24.73
N LYS A 125 2.12 -38.20 -24.10
CA LYS A 125 3.24 -39.12 -24.44
C LYS A 125 3.47 -40.28 -23.46
N SER A 126 2.63 -40.44 -22.44
CA SER A 126 2.73 -41.59 -21.53
C SER A 126 1.40 -42.36 -21.50
N SER A 127 1.19 -43.23 -22.49
CA SER A 127 0.19 -44.28 -22.41
C SER A 127 0.80 -45.58 -22.95
N PRO A 128 0.98 -46.62 -22.13
CA PRO A 128 1.02 -47.98 -22.64
C PRO A 128 -0.39 -48.59 -22.56
N SER A 129 -0.86 -49.07 -23.71
CA SER A 129 -2.10 -49.85 -23.89
C SER A 129 -2.15 -51.12 -23.03
N PRO A 130 -3.35 -51.64 -22.72
CA PRO A 130 -3.52 -52.88 -21.97
C PRO A 130 -3.46 -54.11 -22.89
N ARG A 131 -2.86 -55.22 -22.44
CA ARG A 131 -3.03 -56.52 -23.12
C ARG A 131 -3.16 -57.69 -22.14
N ARG A 132 -4.39 -58.19 -22.09
CA ARG A 132 -4.88 -59.54 -21.71
C ARG A 132 -3.84 -60.67 -21.69
N ARG A 133 -3.89 -61.53 -20.68
CA ARG A 133 -4.54 -62.85 -20.76
C ARG A 133 -4.79 -63.44 -19.38
#